data_AF-A0A3D0UUE2-F1
#
_entry.id   AF-A0A3D0UUE2-F1
#
_cell.length_a   1.000
_cell.length_b   1.000
_cell.length_c   1.000
_cell.angle_alpha   90.00
_cell.angle_beta   90.00
_cell.angle_gamma   90.00
#
_symmetry.space_group_name_H-M   'P 1'
#
loop_
_entity.id
_entity.type
_entity.pdbx_description
1 polymer ?
#
loop_
_entity_poly.entity_id
_entity_poly.type
_entity_poly.pdbx_seq_one_letter_code
_entity_poly.pdbx_strand_id
1 'polypeptide(L)'
;MLLSVKEYAIPLISGTATTLVVFLPMLTLPGLMGKFLAYIPITIFITLLGSLFIALTINSALYLKLSSPKKHYEDIGEIEYLPKDELELLYHERQGKTPYHQEKISRRERMLDKMTNWYSVKLSWLMENARMRALSFIVPLIVLILSFVFLSPQIGFNLFPSSDSPWLFATISAKKGTTKEFVAQQVVGVD
;
A
#
# COMPACT_ATOMS: atom_id res chain seq x y z
N MET A 1 26.26 0.92 -1.17
CA MET A 1 25.17 0.28 -1.93
C MET A 1 24.81 -1.11 -1.37
N LEU A 2 25.77 -2.05 -1.20
CA LEU A 2 25.53 -3.26 -0.40
C LEU A 2 25.10 -2.95 1.05
N LEU A 3 25.68 -1.89 1.65
CA LEU A 3 25.26 -1.39 2.97
C LEU A 3 23.80 -0.90 2.96
N SER A 4 23.41 -0.13 1.94
CA SER A 4 22.04 0.37 1.77
C SER A 4 21.04 -0.78 1.61
N VAL A 5 21.33 -1.77 0.76
CA VAL A 5 20.46 -2.94 0.60
C VAL A 5 20.30 -3.70 1.92
N LYS A 6 21.39 -3.89 2.68
CA LYS A 6 21.36 -4.54 3.99
C LYS A 6 20.47 -3.78 4.99
N GLU A 7 20.54 -2.45 4.98
CA GLU A 7 19.78 -1.60 5.89
C GLU A 7 18.28 -1.54 5.56
N TYR A 8 17.92 -1.52 4.27
CA TYR A 8 16.53 -1.52 3.83
C TYR A 8 15.90 -2.92 3.73
N ALA A 9 16.69 -4.00 3.70
CA ALA A 9 16.18 -5.36 3.57
C ALA A 9 15.28 -5.77 4.73
N ILE A 10 15.69 -5.48 5.98
CA ILE A 10 14.92 -5.84 7.18
C ILE A 10 13.56 -5.12 7.19
N PRO A 11 13.49 -3.78 7.02
CA PRO A 11 12.21 -3.07 6.90
C PRO A 11 11.31 -3.62 5.79
N LEU A 12 11.88 -3.91 4.61
CA LEU A 12 11.10 -4.37 3.46
C LEU A 12 10.52 -5.78 3.68
N ILE A 13 11.30 -6.69 4.25
CA ILE A 13 10.81 -8.03 4.62
C ILE A 13 9.76 -7.93 5.73
N SER A 14 9.98 -7.09 6.74
CA SER A 14 9.02 -6.91 7.83
C SER A 14 7.68 -6.32 7.34
N GLY A 15 7.71 -5.30 6.48
CA GLY A 15 6.50 -4.66 5.95
C GLY A 15 5.72 -5.58 5.01
N THR A 16 6.41 -6.35 4.16
CA THR A 16 5.77 -7.38 3.34
C THR A 16 5.17 -8.48 4.20
N ALA A 17 5.90 -8.99 5.21
CA ALA A 17 5.39 -9.99 6.14
C ALA A 17 4.14 -9.52 6.92
N THR A 18 4.12 -8.29 7.45
CA THR A 18 2.94 -7.75 8.13
C THR A 18 1.72 -7.71 7.23
N THR A 19 1.91 -7.33 5.96
CA THR A 19 0.84 -7.33 4.96
C THR A 19 0.28 -8.74 4.74
N LEU A 20 1.16 -9.75 4.64
CA LEU A 20 0.75 -11.16 4.50
C LEU A 20 -0.02 -11.68 5.72
N VAL A 21 0.41 -11.30 6.93
CA VAL A 21 -0.24 -11.72 8.18
C VAL A 21 -1.68 -11.23 8.26
N VAL A 22 -1.97 -10.01 7.79
CA VAL A 22 -3.32 -9.46 7.76
C VAL A 22 -4.28 -10.29 6.89
N PHE A 23 -3.76 -11.01 5.88
CA PHE A 23 -4.56 -11.84 4.98
C PHE A 23 -4.71 -13.30 5.44
N LEU A 24 -3.94 -13.76 6.44
CA LEU A 24 -4.06 -15.13 6.97
C LEU A 24 -5.48 -15.52 7.41
N PRO A 25 -6.27 -14.67 8.10
CA PRO A 25 -7.62 -15.04 8.51
C PRO A 25 -8.51 -15.42 7.32
N MET A 26 -8.35 -14.72 6.18
CA MET A 26 -9.12 -14.95 4.96
C MET A 26 -8.86 -16.33 4.34
N LEU A 27 -7.63 -16.87 4.49
CA LEU A 27 -7.29 -18.21 4.02
C LEU A 27 -7.94 -19.32 4.85
N THR A 28 -8.27 -19.04 6.11
CA THR A 28 -8.82 -20.03 7.05
C THR A 28 -10.34 -20.11 7.07
N LEU A 29 -11.04 -19.30 6.25
CA LEU A 29 -12.50 -19.25 6.23
C LEU A 29 -13.11 -20.56 5.67
N PRO A 30 -14.05 -21.20 6.40
CA PRO A 30 -14.70 -22.42 5.94
C PRO A 30 -15.78 -22.16 4.87
N GLY A 31 -16.17 -23.23 4.16
CA GLY A 31 -17.26 -23.21 3.19
C GLY A 31 -16.85 -22.93 1.74
N LEU A 32 -17.81 -22.99 0.82
CA LEU A 32 -17.58 -22.73 -0.60
C LEU A 32 -17.12 -21.28 -0.85
N MET A 33 -17.72 -20.32 -0.14
CA MET A 33 -17.36 -18.91 -0.23
C MET A 33 -15.93 -18.65 0.24
N GLY A 34 -15.49 -19.29 1.34
CA GLY A 34 -14.12 -19.19 1.81
C GLY A 34 -13.10 -19.68 0.78
N LYS A 35 -13.40 -20.78 0.07
CA LYS A 35 -12.55 -21.29 -1.01
C LYS A 35 -12.39 -20.30 -2.16
N PHE A 36 -13.46 -19.62 -2.56
CA PHE A 36 -13.39 -18.59 -3.58
C PHE A 36 -12.59 -17.37 -3.11
N LEU A 37 -12.83 -16.92 -1.87
CA LEU A 37 -12.12 -15.79 -1.29
C LEU A 37 -10.63 -16.08 -1.08
N ALA A 38 -10.23 -17.32 -0.80
CA ALA A 38 -8.84 -17.71 -0.58
C ALA A 38 -7.93 -17.52 -1.80
N TYR A 39 -8.46 -17.46 -3.04
CA TYR A 39 -7.65 -17.18 -4.22
C TYR A 39 -7.02 -15.78 -4.21
N ILE A 40 -7.74 -14.78 -3.70
CA ILE A 40 -7.26 -13.38 -3.61
C ILE A 40 -5.94 -13.28 -2.83
N PRO A 41 -5.87 -13.72 -1.56
CA PRO A 41 -4.63 -13.65 -0.80
C PRO A 41 -3.55 -14.53 -1.41
N ILE A 42 -3.85 -15.74 -1.93
CA ILE A 42 -2.83 -16.60 -2.57
C ILE A 42 -2.10 -15.86 -3.70
N THR A 43 -2.83 -15.15 -4.56
CA THR A 43 -2.22 -14.33 -5.62
C THR A 43 -1.32 -13.24 -5.03
N ILE A 44 -1.81 -12.53 -4.00
CA ILE A 44 -1.04 -11.47 -3.31
C ILE A 44 0.25 -12.05 -2.70
N PHE A 45 0.22 -13.24 -2.09
CA PHE A 45 1.41 -13.91 -1.55
C PHE A 45 2.48 -14.09 -2.62
N ILE A 46 2.13 -14.68 -3.77
CA ILE A 46 3.07 -14.95 -4.85
C ILE A 46 3.60 -13.64 -5.44
N THR A 47 2.72 -12.66 -5.68
CA THR A 47 3.10 -11.35 -6.23
C THR A 47 4.02 -10.57 -5.28
N LEU A 48 3.75 -10.57 -3.97
CA LEU A 48 4.59 -9.87 -2.99
C LEU A 48 5.96 -10.53 -2.82
N LEU A 49 6.03 -11.85 -2.79
CA LEU A 49 7.31 -12.56 -2.75
C LEU A 49 8.14 -12.31 -4.01
N GLY A 50 7.52 -12.32 -5.19
CA GLY A 50 8.17 -11.94 -6.44
C GLY A 50 8.65 -10.49 -6.44
N SER A 51 7.81 -9.56 -5.99
CA SER A 51 8.17 -8.14 -5.87
C SER A 51 9.33 -7.90 -4.90
N LEU A 52 9.33 -8.58 -3.75
CA LEU A 52 10.40 -8.53 -2.75
C LEU A 52 11.73 -9.01 -3.35
N PHE A 53 11.72 -10.11 -4.09
CA PHE A 53 12.91 -10.63 -4.76
C PHE A 53 13.46 -9.66 -5.82
N ILE A 54 12.58 -9.10 -6.64
CA ILE A 54 12.93 -8.10 -7.66
C ILE A 54 13.50 -6.83 -7.02
N ALA A 55 12.90 -6.36 -5.93
CA ALA A 55 13.33 -5.16 -5.23
C ALA A 55 14.74 -5.31 -4.65
N LEU A 56 15.06 -6.46 -4.03
CA LEU A 56 16.37 -6.69 -3.43
C LEU A 56 17.47 -6.94 -4.46
N THR A 57 17.14 -7.61 -5.57
CA THR A 57 18.14 -8.04 -6.57
C THR A 57 18.20 -7.08 -7.76
N ILE A 58 17.11 -6.96 -8.50
CA ILE A 58 17.09 -6.29 -9.81
C ILE A 58 17.11 -4.78 -9.65
N ASN A 59 16.27 -4.20 -8.78
CA ASN A 59 16.23 -2.74 -8.59
C ASN A 59 17.56 -2.23 -8.06
N SER A 60 18.16 -2.97 -7.13
CA SER A 60 19.51 -2.74 -6.64
C SER A 60 20.50 -2.72 -7.82
N ALA A 61 20.58 -3.81 -8.60
CA ALA A 61 21.51 -3.90 -9.73
C ALA A 61 21.28 -2.80 -10.79
N LEU A 62 20.02 -2.47 -11.08
CA LEU A 62 19.65 -1.43 -12.04
C LEU A 62 20.08 -0.04 -11.57
N TYR A 63 19.91 0.26 -10.29
CA TYR A 63 20.35 1.53 -9.71
C TYR A 63 21.87 1.72 -9.84
N LEU A 64 22.67 0.67 -9.66
CA LEU A 64 24.13 0.75 -9.88
C LEU A 64 24.47 1.15 -11.31
N LYS A 65 23.75 0.60 -12.29
CA LYS A 65 24.01 0.87 -13.71
C LYS A 65 23.52 2.26 -14.13
N LEU A 66 22.44 2.75 -13.54
CA LEU A 66 21.77 3.99 -13.98
C LEU A 66 22.12 5.22 -13.13
N SER A 67 22.52 5.05 -11.87
CA SER A 67 22.81 6.18 -10.99
C SER A 67 24.09 6.90 -11.42
N SER A 68 23.97 8.22 -11.60
CA SER A 68 25.12 9.09 -11.84
C SER A 68 25.80 9.41 -10.49
N PRO A 69 27.15 9.53 -10.44
CA PRO A 69 27.84 9.89 -9.21
C PRO A 69 27.36 11.25 -8.70
N LYS A 70 27.07 11.34 -7.39
CA LYS A 70 26.70 12.62 -6.75
C LYS A 70 27.86 13.61 -6.89
N LYS A 71 27.62 14.72 -7.60
CA LYS A 71 28.62 15.78 -7.84
C LYS A 71 28.64 16.86 -6.76
N HIS A 72 27.59 16.91 -5.93
CA HIS A 72 27.43 17.92 -4.89
C HIS A 72 27.40 17.28 -3.51
N TYR A 73 27.93 17.99 -2.52
CA TYR A 73 27.76 17.66 -1.11
C TYR A 73 26.87 18.69 -0.42
N GLU A 74 26.14 18.23 0.60
CA GLU A 74 25.31 19.08 1.45
C GLU A 74 26.17 19.53 2.62
N ASP A 75 26.24 20.85 2.84
CA ASP A 75 27.10 21.40 3.87
C ASP A 75 26.39 21.34 5.22
N ILE A 76 26.76 20.36 6.03
CA ILE A 76 26.34 20.25 7.42
C ILE A 76 27.12 21.29 8.24
N GLY A 77 26.46 22.36 8.68
CA GLY A 77 27.11 23.52 9.30
C GLY A 77 27.86 23.29 10.64
N GLU A 78 27.80 22.09 11.21
CA GLU A 78 28.40 21.73 12.51
C GLU A 78 29.52 20.67 12.37
N ILE A 79 30.43 20.86 11.41
CA ILE A 79 31.49 19.88 11.09
C ILE A 79 32.52 19.73 12.23
N GLU A 80 32.72 20.79 13.00
CA GLU A 80 33.76 20.88 14.03
C GLU A 80 33.49 20.01 15.27
N TYR A 81 32.22 19.68 15.53
CA TYR A 81 31.80 18.86 16.69
C TYR A 81 31.82 17.36 16.40
N LEU A 82 32.17 16.96 15.17
CA LEU A 82 32.20 15.56 14.80
C LEU A 82 33.42 14.86 15.40
N PRO A 83 33.28 13.61 15.83
CA PRO A 83 34.42 12.82 16.25
C PRO A 83 35.40 12.67 15.07
N LYS A 84 36.71 12.64 15.38
CA LYS A 84 37.79 12.81 14.38
C LYS A 84 37.76 11.78 13.24
N ASP A 85 37.30 10.58 13.53
CA ASP A 85 37.09 9.48 12.59
C ASP A 85 35.98 9.78 11.58
N GLU A 86 34.85 10.34 12.01
CA GLU A 86 33.77 10.77 11.11
C GLU A 86 34.19 11.98 10.27
N LEU A 87 34.95 12.89 10.86
CA LEU A 87 35.48 14.06 10.19
C LEU A 87 36.40 13.67 9.01
N GLU A 88 37.30 12.69 9.21
CA GLU A 88 38.16 12.16 8.15
C GLU A 88 37.34 11.52 7.02
N LEU A 89 36.31 10.72 7.35
CA LEU A 89 35.41 10.13 6.35
C LEU A 89 34.67 11.18 5.52
N LEU A 90 34.23 12.26 6.15
CA LEU A 90 33.57 13.37 5.47
C LEU A 90 34.50 14.13 4.54
N TYR A 91 35.76 14.36 4.95
CA TYR A 91 36.75 14.95 4.06
C TYR A 91 37.00 14.05 2.84
N HIS A 92 37.12 12.74 3.03
CA HIS A 92 37.25 11.79 1.92
C HIS A 92 36.01 11.78 1.01
N GLU A 93 34.79 11.92 1.57
CA GLU A 93 33.57 11.94 0.78
C GLU A 93 33.37 13.24 0.00
N ARG A 94 33.84 14.38 0.53
CA ARG A 94 33.73 15.71 -0.10
C ARG A 94 34.80 15.98 -1.16
N GLN A 95 35.89 15.21 -1.18
CA GLN A 95 36.96 15.36 -2.17
C GLN A 95 36.41 15.27 -3.60
N GLY A 96 36.59 16.34 -4.37
CA GLY A 96 36.13 16.44 -5.76
C GLY A 96 34.64 16.74 -5.96
N LYS A 97 33.88 17.02 -4.89
CA LYS A 97 32.47 17.45 -4.96
C LYS A 97 32.36 18.95 -4.71
N THR A 98 31.42 19.61 -5.38
CA THR A 98 31.13 21.03 -5.15
C THR A 98 30.08 21.21 -4.05
N PRO A 99 30.12 22.29 -3.26
CA PRO A 99 29.03 22.58 -2.33
C PRO A 99 27.73 22.79 -3.11
N TYR A 100 26.64 22.14 -2.70
CA TYR A 100 25.33 22.37 -3.31
C TYR A 100 24.89 23.81 -3.05
N HIS A 101 25.13 24.72 -4.00
CA HIS A 101 24.62 26.09 -3.95
C HIS A 101 23.19 26.13 -4.49
N GLN A 102 22.25 26.53 -3.63
CA GLN A 102 20.82 26.70 -3.89
C GLN A 102 20.47 27.71 -5.02
N GLU A 103 21.39 28.21 -5.84
CA GLU A 103 21.07 29.28 -6.80
C GLU A 103 20.34 28.80 -8.07
N LYS A 104 20.44 27.52 -8.46
CA LYS A 104 19.72 26.95 -9.62
C LYS A 104 18.69 25.89 -9.23
N ILE A 105 17.85 26.19 -8.25
CA ILE A 105 16.73 25.31 -7.89
C ILE A 105 15.75 25.21 -9.06
N SER A 106 15.54 24.00 -9.57
CA SER A 106 14.51 23.73 -10.58
C SER A 106 13.14 24.16 -10.05
N ARG A 107 12.21 24.62 -10.92
CA ARG A 107 10.87 25.06 -10.48
C ARG A 107 10.15 24.00 -9.62
N ARG A 108 10.39 22.71 -9.91
CA ARG A 108 9.83 21.57 -9.15
C ARG A 108 10.44 21.46 -7.77
N GLU A 109 11.74 21.66 -7.67
CA GLU A 109 12.52 21.53 -6.44
C GLU A 109 12.17 22.69 -5.48
N ARG A 110 11.96 23.92 -5.98
CA ARG A 110 11.40 25.02 -5.17
C ARG A 110 10.01 24.72 -4.62
N MET A 111 9.18 24.05 -5.42
CA MET A 111 7.83 23.65 -4.99
C MET A 111 7.92 22.59 -3.88
N LEU A 112 8.78 21.57 -4.04
CA LEU A 112 9.02 20.55 -3.03
C LEU A 112 9.55 21.17 -1.73
N ASP A 113 10.55 22.05 -1.81
CA ASP A 113 11.12 22.70 -0.62
C ASP A 113 10.08 23.54 0.12
N LYS A 114 9.23 24.26 -0.61
CA LYS A 114 8.11 25.00 0.00
C LYS A 114 7.13 24.07 0.72
N MET A 115 6.83 22.90 0.13
CA MET A 115 5.96 21.90 0.73
C MET A 115 6.59 21.26 1.97
N THR A 116 7.88 20.91 1.90
CA THR A 116 8.65 20.32 3.01
C THR A 116 8.77 21.29 4.17
N ASN A 117 9.11 22.56 3.91
CA ASN A 117 9.20 23.60 4.93
C ASN A 117 7.83 23.90 5.55
N TRP A 118 6.77 23.91 4.74
CA TRP A 118 5.42 24.06 5.28
C TRP A 118 5.04 22.88 6.17
N TYR A 119 5.35 21.64 5.76
CA TYR A 119 5.09 20.43 6.54
C TYR A 119 5.89 20.43 7.85
N SER A 120 7.17 20.79 7.82
CA SER A 120 8.02 20.81 9.02
C SER A 120 7.53 21.84 10.04
N VAL A 121 7.16 23.05 9.59
CA VAL A 121 6.57 24.10 10.45
C VAL A 121 5.22 23.66 11.04
N LYS A 122 4.38 22.99 10.24
CA LYS A 122 3.12 22.41 10.73
C LYS A 122 3.36 21.31 11.77
N LEU A 123 4.33 20.42 11.53
CA LEU A 123 4.63 19.29 12.39
C LEU A 123 5.29 19.73 13.70
N SER A 124 6.20 20.72 13.66
CA SER A 124 6.82 21.27 14.85
C SER A 124 5.76 21.91 15.75
N TRP A 125 4.87 22.71 15.17
CA TRP A 125 3.71 23.28 15.86
C TRP A 125 2.86 22.20 16.54
N LEU A 126 2.58 21.09 15.83
CA LEU A 126 1.81 19.96 16.35
C LEU A 126 2.50 19.26 17.54
N MET A 127 3.82 19.10 17.48
CA MET A 127 4.62 18.34 18.46
C MET A 127 5.04 19.16 19.69
N GLU A 128 5.13 20.48 19.58
CA GLU A 128 5.51 21.41 20.65
C GLU A 128 4.43 21.49 21.75
N ASN A 129 3.15 21.47 21.36
CA ASN A 129 2.04 21.57 22.29
C ASN A 129 1.52 20.18 22.70
N ALA A 130 1.65 19.82 23.99
CA ALA A 130 1.20 18.51 24.50
C ALA A 130 -0.30 18.23 24.21
N ARG A 131 -1.15 19.26 24.25
CA ARG A 131 -2.59 19.15 23.91
C ARG A 131 -2.80 18.84 22.42
N MET A 132 -2.04 19.47 21.53
CA MET A 132 -2.16 19.26 20.09
C MET A 132 -1.54 17.95 19.64
N ARG A 133 -0.45 17.53 20.27
CA ARG A 133 0.11 16.18 20.10
C ARG A 133 -0.94 15.13 20.45
N ALA A 134 -1.63 15.28 21.58
CA ALA A 134 -2.71 14.37 21.96
C ALA A 134 -3.87 14.43 20.94
N LEU A 135 -4.30 15.63 20.52
CA LEU A 135 -5.32 15.80 19.47
C LEU A 135 -4.93 15.12 18.16
N SER A 136 -3.65 15.11 17.77
CA SER A 136 -3.20 14.43 16.56
C SER A 136 -3.45 12.92 16.56
N PHE A 137 -3.48 12.27 17.72
CA PHE A 137 -3.80 10.84 17.83
C PHE A 137 -5.30 10.63 18.05
N ILE A 138 -5.92 11.49 18.86
CA ILE A 138 -7.33 11.36 19.24
C ILE A 138 -8.26 11.64 18.06
N VAL A 139 -7.99 12.69 17.28
CA VAL A 139 -8.84 13.07 16.13
C VAL A 139 -8.96 11.95 15.09
N PRO A 140 -7.88 11.37 14.53
CA PRO A 140 -8.01 10.28 13.56
C PRO A 140 -8.65 9.03 14.17
N LEU A 141 -8.42 8.74 15.45
CA LEU A 141 -9.07 7.62 16.14
C LEU A 141 -10.59 7.83 16.24
N ILE A 142 -11.04 9.03 16.62
CA ILE A 142 -12.47 9.38 16.64
C ILE A 142 -13.06 9.32 15.24
N VAL A 143 -12.36 9.86 14.24
CA VAL A 143 -12.79 9.82 12.84
C VAL A 143 -12.93 8.38 12.35
N LEU A 144 -12.00 7.49 12.71
CA LEU A 144 -12.06 6.07 12.37
C LEU A 144 -13.29 5.40 13.01
N ILE A 145 -13.52 5.62 14.30
CA ILE A 145 -14.68 5.06 15.02
C ILE A 145 -15.98 5.59 14.41
N LEU A 146 -16.07 6.90 14.17
CA LEU A 146 -17.24 7.53 13.57
C LEU A 146 -17.48 7.00 12.15
N SER A 147 -16.42 6.88 11.35
CA SER A 147 -16.51 6.29 10.00
C SER A 147 -17.06 4.87 10.06
N PHE A 148 -16.61 4.04 11.00
CA PHE A 148 -17.08 2.66 11.12
C PHE A 148 -18.56 2.60 11.53
N VAL A 149 -18.96 3.40 12.52
CA VAL A 149 -20.35 3.43 13.04
C VAL A 149 -21.34 3.92 11.98
N PHE A 150 -20.96 4.89 11.15
CA PHE A 150 -21.85 5.47 10.14
C PHE A 150 -21.85 4.70 8.81
N LEU A 151 -20.69 4.27 8.30
CA LEU A 151 -20.62 3.55 7.01
C LEU A 151 -21.06 2.08 7.13
N SER A 152 -20.71 1.39 8.22
CA SER A 152 -21.01 -0.04 8.35
C SER A 152 -22.50 -0.39 8.17
N PRO A 153 -23.48 0.34 8.74
CA PRO A 153 -24.90 0.03 8.54
C PRO A 153 -25.44 0.42 7.17
N GLN A 154 -24.76 1.29 6.42
CA GLN A 154 -25.22 1.76 5.11
C GLN A 154 -24.81 0.83 3.96
N ILE A 155 -23.83 -0.05 4.17
CA ILE A 155 -23.28 -0.93 3.14
C ILE A 155 -24.09 -2.24 3.10
N GLY A 156 -24.89 -2.42 2.05
CA GLY A 156 -25.51 -3.71 1.74
C GLY A 156 -24.47 -4.75 1.29
N PHE A 157 -24.69 -6.01 1.65
CA PHE A 157 -23.77 -7.10 1.28
C PHE A 157 -24.27 -7.84 0.03
N ASN A 158 -23.56 -7.69 -1.09
CA ASN A 158 -23.73 -8.52 -2.29
C ASN A 158 -22.36 -8.98 -2.78
N LEU A 159 -22.10 -10.29 -2.76
CA LEU A 159 -20.78 -10.85 -3.08
C LEU A 159 -20.49 -10.91 -4.58
N PHE A 160 -21.53 -11.25 -5.36
CA PHE A 160 -21.41 -11.38 -6.79
C PHE A 160 -22.51 -10.53 -7.41
N PRO A 161 -22.17 -9.57 -8.30
CA PRO A 161 -23.20 -8.89 -9.05
C PRO A 161 -23.95 -9.93 -9.87
N SER A 162 -25.26 -9.76 -10.00
CA SER A 162 -26.08 -10.55 -10.92
C SER A 162 -25.46 -10.47 -12.31
N SER A 163 -25.00 -11.60 -12.83
CA SER A 163 -24.50 -11.69 -14.20
C SER A 163 -25.65 -11.45 -15.16
N ASP A 164 -25.45 -10.62 -16.17
CA ASP A 164 -26.41 -10.43 -17.25
C ASP A 164 -26.47 -11.74 -18.07
N SER A 165 -27.39 -12.62 -17.68
CA SER A 165 -27.59 -13.92 -18.33
C SER A 165 -28.57 -13.71 -19.49
N PRO A 166 -28.21 -14.05 -20.73
CA PRO A 166 -29.13 -13.95 -21.86
C PRO A 166 -30.28 -14.96 -21.78
N TRP A 167 -30.20 -15.91 -20.86
CA TRP A 167 -31.19 -16.95 -20.64
C TRP A 167 -32.15 -16.56 -19.51
N LEU A 168 -33.45 -16.59 -19.81
CA LEU A 168 -34.54 -16.50 -18.83
C LEU A 168 -35.02 -17.92 -18.51
N PHE A 169 -34.98 -18.29 -17.23
CA PHE A 169 -35.50 -19.58 -16.78
C PHE A 169 -36.92 -19.42 -16.26
N ALA A 170 -37.90 -20.03 -16.93
CA ALA A 170 -39.26 -20.18 -16.42
C ALA A 170 -39.44 -21.58 -15.84
N THR A 171 -39.68 -21.67 -14.53
CA THR A 171 -39.92 -22.97 -13.86
C THR A 171 -41.42 -23.12 -13.61
N ILE A 172 -42.05 -24.06 -14.32
CA ILE A 172 -43.47 -24.38 -14.13
C ILE A 172 -43.57 -25.52 -13.12
N SER A 173 -44.21 -25.28 -11.98
CA SER A 173 -44.44 -26.29 -10.93
C SER A 173 -45.91 -26.72 -10.94
N ALA A 174 -46.17 -28.00 -11.21
CA ALA A 174 -47.51 -28.58 -11.21
C ALA A 174 -47.83 -29.29 -9.89
N LYS A 175 -49.11 -29.31 -9.52
CA LYS A 175 -49.58 -29.85 -8.23
C LYS A 175 -49.34 -31.36 -8.17
N LYS A 176 -48.83 -31.87 -7.04
CA LYS A 176 -48.46 -33.28 -6.85
C LYS A 176 -49.64 -34.20 -7.20
N GLY A 177 -49.48 -35.07 -8.20
CA GLY A 177 -50.52 -35.95 -8.74
C GLY A 177 -50.98 -35.63 -10.18
N THR A 178 -50.42 -34.60 -10.83
CA THR A 178 -50.68 -34.32 -12.26
C THR A 178 -49.85 -35.21 -13.18
N THR A 179 -50.48 -35.72 -14.25
CA THR A 179 -49.85 -36.57 -15.27
C THR A 179 -48.86 -35.76 -16.11
N LYS A 180 -47.71 -36.36 -16.47
CA LYS A 180 -46.65 -35.70 -17.22
C LYS A 180 -47.13 -35.13 -18.56
N GLU A 181 -48.12 -35.75 -19.18
CA GLU A 181 -48.75 -35.32 -20.44
C GLU A 181 -49.47 -33.97 -20.31
N PHE A 182 -50.13 -33.72 -19.17
CA PHE A 182 -50.83 -32.45 -18.91
C PHE A 182 -49.85 -31.28 -18.74
N VAL A 183 -48.71 -31.53 -18.09
CA VAL A 183 -47.65 -30.52 -17.93
C VAL A 183 -46.96 -30.25 -19.26
N ALA A 184 -46.71 -31.28 -20.07
CA ALA A 184 -46.13 -31.13 -21.41
C ALA A 184 -47.01 -30.26 -22.33
N GLN A 185 -48.34 -30.41 -22.26
CA GLN A 185 -49.28 -29.61 -23.05
C GLN A 185 -49.28 -28.12 -22.68
N GLN A 186 -48.98 -27.77 -21.42
CA GLN A 186 -48.88 -26.37 -20.97
C GLN A 186 -47.56 -25.70 -21.37
N VAL A 187 -46.51 -26.48 -21.64
CA VAL A 187 -45.19 -25.97 -22.03
C VAL A 187 -45.13 -25.66 -23.53
N VAL A 188 -45.88 -26.38 -24.37
CA VAL A 188 -45.87 -26.23 -25.85
C VAL A 188 -46.49 -24.91 -26.36
N GLY A 189 -47.21 -24.15 -25.52
CA GLY A 189 -47.80 -22.86 -25.89
C GLY A 189 -46.89 -21.64 -25.68
N VAL A 190 -45.62 -21.86 -25.28
CA VAL A 190 -44.66 -20.82 -24.95
C VAL A 190 -43.38 -21.06 -25.77
N ASP A 191 -43.50 -20.84 -27.08
CA ASP A 191 -42.35 -20.56 -27.97
C ASP A 191 -42.21 -19.04 -28.14
#